data_AF-A0A120HMY5-F1
#
_entry.id   AF-A0A120HMY5-F1
#
_cell.length_a   1.000
_cell.length_b   1.000
_cell.length_c   1.000
_cell.angle_alpha   90.00
_cell.angle_beta   90.00
_cell.angle_gamma   90.00
#
_symmetry.space_group_name_H-M   'P 1'
#
loop_
_entity.id
_entity.type
_entity.pdbx_description
1 polymer ?
#
loop_
_entity_poly.entity_id
_entity_poly.type
_entity_poly.pdbx_seq_one_letter_code
_entity_poly.pdbx_strand_id
1 'polypeptide(L)'
;MMRRNPVKTLEASELVLARMREQRARLEAEIASLEQRHEADVQQFVMNAVKRLNLTQVPAATLLAGLEQLARADRPAFDRGAVSADADSSSDPRQELVEVFVRLSRNASAVNRQILAREGLHWNGRAAGWNGRVTREALQRLREAFPGRVISPELDSSADHKEDEAAPAVEADAPPITSPDVPPASVEPEAVALSEDHASAQTVAEETAIASAQPAVSAATRLLTSPYRPQLPRRPSVT
;
A
#
# COMPACT_ATOMS: atom_id res chain seq x y z
N MET A 1 -38.79 -14.11 -29.06
CA MET A 1 -38.22 -13.30 -27.96
C MET A 1 -38.62 -13.92 -26.62
N MET A 2 -37.68 -14.57 -25.93
CA MET A 2 -37.96 -15.17 -24.61
C MET A 2 -38.01 -14.07 -23.54
N ARG A 3 -39.18 -13.87 -22.93
CA ARG A 3 -39.32 -12.97 -21.77
C ARG A 3 -38.64 -13.62 -20.57
N ARG A 4 -37.55 -13.03 -20.09
CA ARG A 4 -36.92 -13.43 -18.82
C ARG A 4 -37.92 -13.19 -17.68
N ASN A 5 -38.09 -14.18 -16.80
CA ASN A 5 -38.99 -14.08 -15.66
C ASN A 5 -38.41 -13.09 -14.63
N PRO A 6 -39.11 -11.98 -14.31
CA PRO A 6 -38.61 -10.93 -13.43
C PRO A 6 -38.36 -11.42 -11.99
N VAL A 7 -39.01 -12.51 -11.57
CA VAL A 7 -38.80 -13.09 -10.24
C VAL A 7 -37.39 -13.67 -10.11
N LYS A 8 -36.91 -14.39 -11.13
CA LYS A 8 -35.57 -14.99 -11.13
C LYS A 8 -34.46 -13.94 -11.10
N THR A 9 -34.70 -12.77 -11.70
CA THR A 9 -33.73 -11.66 -11.66
C THR A 9 -33.66 -11.02 -10.27
N LEU A 10 -34.78 -10.94 -9.55
CA LEU A 10 -34.80 -10.45 -8.17
C LEU A 10 -34.08 -11.41 -7.23
N GLU A 11 -34.37 -12.72 -7.31
CA GLU A 11 -33.69 -13.75 -6.52
C GLU A 11 -32.16 -13.74 -6.75
N ALA A 12 -31.73 -13.60 -8.01
CA ALA A 12 -30.31 -13.47 -8.33
C ALA A 12 -29.68 -12.22 -7.69
N SER A 13 -30.40 -11.09 -7.70
CA SER A 13 -29.92 -9.85 -7.08
C SER A 13 -29.85 -9.95 -5.55
N GLU A 14 -30.78 -10.65 -4.91
CA GLU A 14 -30.76 -10.89 -3.46
C GLU A 14 -29.58 -11.76 -3.05
N LEU A 15 -29.25 -12.78 -3.84
CA LEU A 15 -28.09 -13.63 -3.59
C LEU A 15 -26.78 -12.83 -3.70
N VAL A 16 -26.68 -11.96 -4.72
CA VAL A 16 -25.53 -11.05 -4.86
C VAL A 16 -25.43 -10.10 -3.66
N LEU A 17 -26.54 -9.51 -3.23
CA LEU A 17 -26.57 -8.62 -2.06
C LEU A 17 -26.16 -9.36 -0.77
N ALA A 18 -26.62 -10.59 -0.57
CA ALA A 18 -26.23 -11.42 0.57
C ALA A 18 -24.72 -11.67 0.58
N ARG A 19 -24.14 -12.05 -0.57
CA ARG A 19 -22.69 -12.26 -0.72
C ARG A 19 -21.89 -10.99 -0.46
N MET A 20 -22.35 -9.85 -0.96
CA MET A 20 -21.65 -8.57 -0.74
C MET A 20 -21.69 -8.14 0.73
N ARG A 21 -22.79 -8.43 1.45
CA ARG A 21 -22.89 -8.18 2.89
C ARG A 21 -21.95 -9.07 3.69
N GLU A 22 -21.84 -10.35 3.33
CA GLU A 22 -20.89 -11.28 3.94
C GLU A 22 -19.44 -10.84 3.71
N GLN A 23 -19.11 -10.45 2.47
CA GLN A 23 -17.79 -9.93 2.14
C GLN A 23 -17.45 -8.66 2.93
N ARG A 24 -18.43 -7.75 3.08
CA ARG A 24 -18.26 -6.55 3.90
C ARG A 24 -18.00 -6.90 5.37
N ALA A 25 -18.78 -7.79 5.96
CA ALA A 25 -18.60 -8.22 7.35
C ALA A 25 -17.21 -8.85 7.57
N ARG A 26 -16.72 -9.62 6.59
CA ARG A 26 -15.36 -10.18 6.62
C ARG A 26 -14.29 -9.08 6.61
N LEU A 27 -14.41 -8.09 5.72
CA LEU A 27 -13.46 -6.98 5.65
C LEU A 27 -13.48 -6.11 6.92
N GLU A 28 -14.66 -5.86 7.49
CA GLU A 28 -14.79 -5.12 8.76
C GLU A 28 -14.10 -5.87 9.92
N ALA A 29 -14.24 -7.20 9.98
CA ALA A 29 -13.53 -8.02 10.96
C ALA A 29 -12.00 -7.99 10.75
N GLU A 30 -11.55 -8.00 9.49
CA GLU A 30 -10.12 -7.91 9.17
C GLU A 30 -9.53 -6.55 9.57
N ILE A 31 -10.23 -5.45 9.26
CA ILE A 31 -9.84 -4.09 9.68
C ILE A 31 -9.73 -4.02 11.20
N ALA A 32 -10.76 -4.46 11.93
CA ALA A 32 -10.73 -4.46 13.39
C ALA A 32 -9.53 -5.27 13.95
N SER A 33 -9.20 -6.39 13.32
CA SER A 33 -8.03 -7.20 13.73
C SER A 33 -6.69 -6.50 13.46
N LEU A 34 -6.57 -5.77 12.35
CA LEU A 34 -5.37 -5.01 12.00
C LEU A 34 -5.21 -3.79 12.90
N GLU A 35 -6.30 -3.08 13.21
CA GLU A 35 -6.30 -1.98 14.17
C GLU A 35 -5.84 -2.45 15.55
N GLN A 36 -6.36 -3.58 16.03
CA GLN A 36 -5.95 -4.16 17.30
C GLN A 36 -4.46 -4.56 17.32
N ARG A 37 -3.95 -5.15 16.24
CA ARG A 37 -2.51 -5.48 16.12
C ARG A 37 -1.66 -4.22 16.09
N HIS A 38 -2.07 -3.22 15.32
CA HIS A 38 -1.37 -1.95 15.24
C HIS A 38 -1.31 -1.25 16.61
N GLU A 39 -2.42 -1.23 17.36
CA GLU A 39 -2.44 -0.70 18.71
C GLU A 39 -1.46 -1.44 19.62
N ALA A 40 -1.45 -2.77 19.58
CA ALA A 40 -0.52 -3.58 20.35
C ALA A 40 0.95 -3.31 19.97
N ASP A 41 1.25 -3.18 18.68
CA ASP A 41 2.59 -2.87 18.18
C ASP A 41 3.04 -1.47 18.63
N VAL A 42 2.16 -0.48 18.57
CA VAL A 42 2.43 0.90 19.05
C VAL A 42 2.68 0.89 20.56
N GLN A 43 1.84 0.20 21.34
CA GLN A 43 2.04 0.07 22.79
C GLN A 43 3.38 -0.61 23.11
N GLN A 44 3.72 -1.69 22.41
CA GLN A 44 4.99 -2.39 22.59
C GLN A 44 6.18 -1.51 22.19
N PHE A 45 6.09 -0.79 21.07
CA PHE A 45 7.11 0.15 20.62
C PHE A 45 7.35 1.25 21.65
N VAL A 46 6.28 1.90 22.13
CA VAL A 46 6.36 2.94 23.16
C VAL A 46 6.96 2.38 24.45
N MET A 47 6.52 1.21 24.90
CA MET A 47 7.07 0.59 26.11
C MET A 47 8.56 0.24 25.95
N ASN A 48 8.98 -0.23 24.77
CA ASN A 48 10.39 -0.47 24.46
C ASN A 48 11.20 0.84 24.42
N ALA A 49 10.66 1.92 23.87
CA ALA A 49 11.29 3.23 23.86
C ALA A 49 11.46 3.80 25.27
N VAL A 50 10.40 3.72 26.10
CA VAL A 50 10.42 4.12 27.51
C VAL A 50 11.49 3.37 28.30
N LYS A 51 11.61 2.05 28.10
CA LYS A 51 12.65 1.22 28.71
C LYS A 51 14.05 1.62 28.23
N ARG A 52 14.25 1.77 26.92
CA ARG A 52 15.55 2.14 26.33
C ARG A 52 16.05 3.50 26.82
N LEU A 53 15.14 4.45 27.01
CA LEU A 53 15.44 5.79 27.48
C LEU A 53 15.48 5.89 29.01
N ASN A 54 15.31 4.77 29.75
CA ASN A 54 15.21 4.72 31.21
C ASN A 54 14.17 5.69 31.80
N LEU A 55 13.13 6.03 31.02
CA LEU A 55 12.08 6.95 31.44
C LEU A 55 11.20 6.37 32.55
N THR A 56 11.36 5.08 32.86
CA THR A 56 10.71 4.42 34.00
C THR A 56 11.10 5.02 35.36
N GLN A 57 12.23 5.75 35.43
CA GLN A 57 12.68 6.42 36.65
C GLN A 57 12.20 7.88 36.75
N VAL A 58 11.64 8.44 35.68
CA VAL A 58 11.15 9.82 35.66
C VAL A 58 9.73 9.85 36.23
N PRO A 59 9.40 10.77 37.16
CA PRO A 59 8.05 10.93 37.66
C PRO A 59 7.06 11.19 36.52
N ALA A 60 5.93 10.47 36.52
CA ALA A 60 4.91 10.57 35.48
C ALA A 60 4.43 12.02 35.25
N ALA A 61 4.35 12.83 36.31
CA ALA A 61 3.97 14.25 36.22
C ALA A 61 4.93 15.06 35.34
N THR A 62 6.24 14.80 35.42
CA THR A 62 7.26 15.50 34.63
C THR A 62 7.21 15.06 33.16
N LEU A 63 6.97 13.77 32.90
CA LEU A 63 6.78 13.26 31.55
C LEU A 63 5.53 13.85 30.89
N LEU A 64 4.40 13.89 31.59
CA LEU A 64 3.16 14.45 31.09
C LEU A 64 3.29 15.94 30.80
N ALA A 65 3.91 16.71 31.69
CA ALA A 65 4.16 18.14 31.46
C ALA A 65 5.05 18.37 30.22
N GLY A 66 6.10 17.56 30.03
CA GLY A 66 6.96 17.63 28.85
C GLY A 66 6.23 17.26 27.56
N LEU A 67 5.40 16.21 27.59
CA LEU A 67 4.59 15.80 26.44
C LEU A 67 3.51 16.84 26.09
N GLU A 68 2.88 17.47 27.09
CA GLU A 68 1.95 18.57 26.86
C GLU A 68 2.64 19.79 26.24
N GLN A 69 3.85 20.10 26.70
CA GLN A 69 4.65 21.19 26.14
C GLN A 69 5.05 20.89 24.69
N LEU A 70 5.42 19.65 24.38
CA LEU A 70 5.70 19.20 23.01
C LEU A 70 4.43 19.25 22.14
N ALA A 71 3.29 18.77 22.64
CA ALA A 71 2.02 18.80 21.91
C ALA A 71 1.50 20.22 21.62
N ARG A 72 1.89 21.21 22.44
CA ARG A 72 1.64 22.63 22.19
C ARG A 72 2.63 23.24 21.19
N ALA A 73 3.87 22.77 21.17
CA ALA A 73 4.92 23.24 20.27
C ALA A 73 4.80 22.64 18.85
N ASP A 74 4.37 21.38 18.73
CA ASP A 74 4.24 20.61 17.48
C ASP A 74 2.80 20.56 16.95
N ARG A 75 2.02 21.63 17.11
CA ARG A 75 0.85 21.86 16.24
C ARG A 75 1.27 22.74 15.06
N PRO A 76 1.79 22.18 13.95
CA PRO A 76 1.58 22.85 12.69
C PRO A 76 0.06 22.92 12.51
N ALA A 77 -0.44 24.11 12.19
CA ALA A 77 -1.84 24.32 11.86
C ALA A 77 -2.18 23.48 10.61
N PHE A 78 -2.55 22.22 10.80
CA PHE A 78 -3.22 21.44 9.78
C PHE A 78 -4.64 22.00 9.69
N ASP A 79 -4.80 22.97 8.79
CA ASP A 79 -6.06 23.56 8.43
C ASP A 79 -6.96 22.48 7.80
N ARG A 80 -7.74 21.82 8.65
CA ARG A 80 -8.71 20.80 8.28
C ARG A 80 -9.95 21.51 7.70
N GLY A 81 -9.77 22.23 6.59
CA GLY A 81 -10.80 23.06 5.98
C GLY A 81 -10.61 23.38 4.49
N ALA A 82 -9.37 23.37 3.97
CA ALA A 82 -9.12 23.62 2.56
C ALA A 82 -9.10 22.31 1.75
N VAL A 83 -10.26 21.68 1.57
CA VAL A 83 -10.45 20.73 0.45
C VAL A 83 -10.70 21.57 -0.81
N SER A 84 -9.68 22.32 -1.24
CA SER A 84 -9.63 22.84 -2.60
C SER A 84 -9.00 21.75 -3.44
N ALA A 85 -9.75 21.31 -4.44
CA ALA A 85 -9.33 20.31 -5.40
C ALA A 85 -8.26 20.89 -6.33
N ASP A 86 -7.04 21.02 -5.82
CA ASP A 86 -5.79 21.15 -6.58
C ASP A 86 -4.68 20.73 -5.62
N ALA A 87 -4.33 19.43 -5.70
CA ALA A 87 -3.27 18.84 -4.91
C ALA A 87 -1.91 19.29 -5.44
N ASP A 88 -1.49 20.50 -5.08
CA ASP A 88 -0.08 20.85 -5.15
C ASP A 88 0.62 20.35 -3.89
N SER A 89 1.53 19.42 -4.14
CA SER A 89 2.30 18.67 -3.19
C SER A 89 2.99 19.58 -2.18
N SER A 90 2.91 19.18 -0.91
CA SER A 90 3.81 19.57 0.18
C SER A 90 5.26 19.63 -0.33
N SER A 91 5.73 20.83 -0.66
CA SER A 91 7.12 21.10 -0.95
C SER A 91 7.83 21.30 0.39
N ASP A 92 8.55 20.28 0.84
CA ASP A 92 9.66 20.48 1.76
C ASP A 92 10.66 21.42 1.07
N PRO A 93 10.91 22.65 1.58
CA PRO A 93 11.78 23.63 0.91
C PRO A 93 13.26 23.21 0.86
N ARG A 94 13.60 22.03 1.39
CA ARG A 94 14.95 21.47 1.35
C ARG A 94 15.14 20.42 0.25
N GLN A 95 14.09 19.99 -0.42
CA GLN A 95 14.16 18.97 -1.46
C GLN A 95 13.64 19.57 -2.77
N GLU A 96 14.58 20.06 -3.59
CA GLU A 96 14.31 20.45 -4.97
C GLU A 96 13.73 19.22 -5.72
N LEU A 97 12.40 19.20 -5.84
CA LEU A 97 11.65 18.18 -6.55
C LEU A 97 11.58 18.59 -8.03
N VAL A 98 12.19 17.78 -8.89
CA VAL A 98 12.22 17.98 -10.33
C VAL A 98 11.11 17.13 -10.96
N GLU A 99 10.29 17.72 -11.82
CA GLU A 99 9.33 16.96 -12.62
C GLU A 99 10.09 16.13 -13.67
N VAL A 100 9.80 14.83 -13.72
CA VAL A 100 10.52 13.90 -14.60
C VAL A 100 9.53 13.09 -15.41
N PHE A 101 9.83 12.95 -16.70
CA PHE A 101 9.11 12.09 -17.61
C PHE A 101 10.04 11.01 -18.15
N VAL A 102 9.64 9.74 -18.02
CA VAL A 102 10.40 8.59 -18.56
C VAL A 102 9.59 7.94 -19.66
N ARG A 103 10.17 7.96 -20.88
CA ARG A 103 9.57 7.35 -22.07
C ARG A 103 9.78 5.84 -22.06
N LEU A 104 9.01 5.14 -21.22
CA LEU A 104 9.05 3.69 -21.07
C LEU A 104 7.63 3.13 -21.07
N SER A 105 7.35 2.11 -21.89
CA SER A 105 6.03 1.47 -21.98
C SER A 105 5.53 0.89 -20.64
N ARG A 106 4.21 0.88 -20.45
CA ARG A 106 3.52 0.17 -19.35
C ARG A 106 3.88 -1.33 -19.29
N ASN A 107 4.22 -1.92 -20.43
CA ASN A 107 4.57 -3.34 -20.55
C ASN A 107 6.07 -3.61 -20.35
N ALA A 108 6.83 -2.65 -19.82
CA ALA A 108 8.21 -2.89 -19.42
C ALA A 108 8.30 -4.02 -18.36
N SER A 109 9.51 -4.57 -18.20
CA SER A 109 9.80 -5.61 -17.21
C SER A 109 9.30 -5.19 -15.82
N ALA A 110 8.88 -6.18 -15.02
CA ALA A 110 8.38 -5.91 -13.67
C ALA A 110 9.41 -5.15 -12.81
N VAL A 111 10.70 -5.47 -12.98
CA VAL A 111 11.83 -4.79 -12.32
C VAL A 111 11.85 -3.30 -12.66
N ASN A 112 11.74 -2.93 -13.94
CA ASN A 112 11.77 -1.52 -14.35
C ASN A 112 10.57 -0.74 -13.83
N ARG A 113 9.39 -1.37 -13.76
CA ARG A 113 8.19 -0.75 -13.19
C ARG A 113 8.33 -0.52 -11.69
N GLN A 114 8.95 -1.45 -10.97
CA GLN A 114 9.20 -1.29 -9.53
C GLN A 114 10.17 -0.14 -9.25
N ILE A 115 11.23 0.02 -10.05
CA ILE A 115 12.16 1.15 -9.92
C ILE A 115 11.41 2.46 -10.09
N LEU A 116 10.60 2.59 -11.16
CA LEU A 116 9.84 3.82 -11.44
C LEU A 116 8.80 4.12 -10.34
N ALA A 117 8.06 3.11 -9.89
CA ALA A 117 7.09 3.27 -8.81
C ALA A 117 7.74 3.62 -7.48
N ARG A 118 8.93 3.07 -7.18
CA ARG A 118 9.69 3.36 -5.96
C ARG A 118 10.16 4.81 -5.90
N GLU A 119 10.57 5.37 -7.02
CA GLU A 119 10.93 6.79 -7.10
C GLU A 119 9.70 7.72 -7.16
N GLY A 120 8.47 7.18 -7.08
CA GLY A 120 7.24 7.97 -7.06
C GLY A 120 6.71 8.34 -8.46
N LEU A 121 7.21 7.72 -9.53
CA LEU A 121 6.64 7.90 -10.86
C LEU A 121 5.44 6.98 -11.04
N HIS A 122 4.41 7.51 -11.70
CA HIS A 122 3.22 6.76 -12.07
C HIS A 122 3.05 6.71 -13.59
N TRP A 123 2.33 5.70 -14.07
CA TRP A 123 2.04 5.59 -15.50
C TRP A 123 0.99 6.63 -15.92
N ASN A 124 1.32 7.43 -16.93
CA ASN A 124 0.40 8.34 -17.61
C ASN A 124 -0.01 7.75 -18.96
N GLY A 125 -1.26 7.28 -19.05
CA GLY A 125 -1.79 6.69 -20.28
C GLY A 125 -1.91 7.66 -21.45
N ARG A 126 -2.02 8.97 -21.20
CA ARG A 126 -2.15 9.98 -22.26
C ARG A 126 -0.81 10.29 -22.91
N ALA A 127 0.25 10.37 -22.12
CA ALA A 127 1.61 10.62 -22.60
C ALA A 127 2.37 9.33 -22.99
N ALA A 128 1.76 8.16 -22.77
CA ALA A 128 2.37 6.85 -22.97
C ALA A 128 3.74 6.70 -22.29
N GLY A 129 3.88 7.26 -21.09
CA GLY A 129 5.12 7.26 -20.31
C GLY A 129 4.87 7.37 -18.82
N TRP A 130 5.95 7.36 -18.05
CA TRP A 130 5.92 7.50 -16.60
C TRP A 130 6.21 8.95 -16.22
N ASN A 131 5.41 9.54 -15.36
CA ASN A 131 5.60 10.91 -14.88
C ASN A 131 5.57 10.95 -13.35
N GLY A 132 6.30 11.91 -12.78
CA GLY A 132 6.31 12.14 -11.34
C GLY A 132 7.27 13.26 -10.97
N ARG A 133 7.22 13.70 -9.72
CA ARG A 133 8.20 14.63 -9.15
C ARG A 133 9.19 13.83 -8.32
N VAL A 134 10.48 13.96 -8.61
CA VAL A 134 11.55 13.20 -7.94
C VAL A 134 12.66 14.12 -7.47
N THR A 135 13.41 13.69 -6.47
CA THR A 135 14.60 14.43 -6.00
C THR A 135 15.72 14.38 -7.04
N ARG A 136 16.66 15.34 -6.99
CA ARG A 136 17.82 15.36 -7.90
C ARG A 136 18.64 14.05 -7.84
N GLU A 137 18.77 13.44 -6.67
CA GLU A 137 19.42 12.13 -6.50
C GLU A 137 18.67 10.98 -7.18
N ALA A 138 17.33 10.98 -7.08
CA ALA A 138 16.49 9.99 -7.74
C ALA A 138 16.55 10.15 -9.27
N LEU A 139 16.59 11.38 -9.76
CA LEU A 139 16.78 11.67 -11.19
C LEU A 139 18.11 11.12 -11.72
N GLN A 140 19.20 11.23 -10.96
CA GLN A 140 20.49 10.64 -11.34
C GLN A 140 20.40 9.10 -11.43
N ARG A 141 19.81 8.46 -10.42
CA ARG A 141 19.55 7.00 -10.43
C ARG A 141 18.70 6.56 -11.63
N LEU A 142 17.69 7.36 -12.00
CA LEU A 142 16.85 7.09 -13.17
C LEU A 142 17.61 7.24 -14.49
N ARG A 143 18.53 8.21 -14.60
CA ARG A 143 19.38 8.38 -15.80
C ARG A 143 20.35 7.22 -15.98
N GLU A 144 20.91 6.70 -14.89
CA GLU A 144 21.78 5.52 -14.91
C GLU A 144 21.00 4.25 -15.29
N ALA A 145 19.79 4.07 -14.74
CA ALA A 145 18.95 2.90 -15.03
C ALA A 145 18.31 2.94 -16.43
N PHE A 146 18.01 4.13 -16.95
CA PHE A 146 17.29 4.33 -18.21
C PHE A 146 17.99 5.36 -19.12
N PRO A 147 19.18 5.03 -19.65
CA PRO A 147 19.97 5.96 -20.45
C PRO A 147 19.19 6.42 -21.69
N GLY A 148 19.13 7.74 -21.91
CA GLY A 148 18.49 8.37 -23.07
C GLY A 148 16.94 8.35 -23.07
N ARG A 149 16.29 7.93 -21.98
CA ARG A 149 14.81 7.84 -21.90
C ARG A 149 14.16 8.78 -20.88
N VAL A 150 14.98 9.47 -20.08
CA VAL A 150 14.54 10.41 -19.04
C VAL A 150 14.57 11.82 -19.60
N ILE A 151 13.42 12.48 -19.63
CA ILE A 151 13.22 13.87 -20.06
C ILE A 151 13.01 14.71 -18.79
N SER A 152 13.72 15.83 -18.68
CA SER A 152 13.65 16.75 -17.53
C SER A 152 13.46 18.18 -18.03
N PRO A 153 12.46 18.93 -17.53
CA PRO A 153 12.11 20.26 -18.04
C PRO A 153 13.20 21.30 -17.79
N GLU A 154 14.12 21.10 -16.84
CA GLU A 154 15.23 22.04 -16.58
C GLU A 154 16.32 22.06 -17.66
N LEU A 155 16.35 21.10 -18.59
CA LEU A 155 17.39 21.05 -19.65
C LEU A 155 16.86 21.19 -21.08
N ASP A 156 15.54 21.29 -21.27
CA ASP A 156 14.91 21.29 -22.59
C ASP A 156 14.28 22.64 -22.97
N SER A 157 14.86 23.77 -22.52
CA SER A 157 14.56 25.11 -23.08
C SER A 157 15.47 25.46 -24.27
N SER A 158 16.04 24.45 -24.94
CA SER A 158 16.94 24.61 -26.09
C SER A 158 16.90 23.40 -27.02
N ALA A 159 15.73 23.04 -27.53
CA ALA A 159 15.62 22.27 -28.77
C ALA A 159 14.22 22.43 -29.37
N ASP A 160 13.98 23.62 -29.89
CA ASP A 160 13.01 23.85 -30.93
C ASP A 160 13.53 23.14 -32.19
N HIS A 161 12.94 22.00 -32.56
CA HIS A 161 13.06 21.47 -33.92
C HIS A 161 11.73 20.88 -34.35
N LYS A 162 10.87 21.78 -34.82
CA LYS A 162 9.92 21.48 -35.88
C LYS A 162 10.62 21.46 -37.23
N GLU A 163 10.30 20.41 -37.97
CA GLU A 163 9.94 20.36 -39.39
C GLU A 163 11.03 20.40 -40.49
N ASP A 164 10.83 19.44 -41.41
CA ASP A 164 11.06 19.42 -42.85
C ASP A 164 12.42 19.08 -43.48
N GLU A 165 12.39 17.88 -44.09
CA GLU A 165 12.67 17.63 -45.51
C GLU A 165 14.09 17.95 -46.04
N ALA A 166 14.94 16.92 -46.10
CA ALA A 166 15.81 16.65 -47.24
C ALA A 166 16.48 15.27 -47.11
N ALA A 167 16.12 14.34 -47.98
CA ALA A 167 17.06 13.30 -48.41
C ALA A 167 18.24 13.96 -49.16
N PRO A 168 19.44 13.36 -49.14
CA PRO A 168 19.78 12.53 -50.29
C PRO A 168 20.54 11.24 -49.94
N ALA A 169 20.39 10.26 -50.83
CA ALA A 169 21.30 9.13 -51.04
C ALA A 169 22.71 9.64 -51.45
N VAL A 170 23.84 8.94 -51.48
CA VAL A 170 24.27 7.55 -51.77
C VAL A 170 25.71 7.49 -51.17
N GLU A 171 26.31 6.40 -50.67
CA GLU A 171 27.07 5.37 -51.41
C GLU A 171 28.07 4.81 -50.36
N ALA A 172 27.87 3.61 -49.82
CA ALA A 172 28.47 2.35 -50.26
C ALA A 172 30.02 2.32 -50.21
N ASP A 173 30.56 1.58 -49.25
CA ASP A 173 31.60 0.60 -49.55
C ASP A 173 31.40 -0.65 -48.68
N ALA A 174 31.45 -1.82 -49.32
CA ALA A 174 30.96 -3.12 -48.83
C ALA A 174 32.12 -4.15 -48.81
N PRO A 175 31.86 -5.48 -48.83
CA PRO A 175 31.71 -6.44 -47.72
C PRO A 175 32.96 -7.41 -47.69
N PRO A 176 33.00 -8.67 -47.13
CA PRO A 176 32.02 -9.76 -47.26
C PRO A 176 31.74 -10.62 -46.00
N ILE A 177 30.75 -11.47 -46.22
CA ILE A 177 30.12 -12.50 -45.40
C ILE A 177 30.99 -13.78 -45.35
N THR A 178 31.05 -14.48 -44.21
CA THR A 178 31.25 -15.94 -44.16
C THR A 178 30.65 -16.53 -42.88
N SER A 179 29.64 -17.39 -43.04
CA SER A 179 29.20 -18.38 -42.03
C SER A 179 30.09 -19.64 -42.11
N PRO A 180 30.25 -20.38 -41.01
CA PRO A 180 29.91 -21.83 -41.01
C PRO A 180 29.16 -22.21 -39.70
N ASP A 181 28.02 -22.90 -39.73
CA ASP A 181 27.75 -24.34 -39.92
C ASP A 181 27.83 -25.20 -38.62
N VAL A 182 26.84 -26.11 -38.46
CA VAL A 182 26.75 -27.33 -37.60
C VAL A 182 26.34 -27.18 -36.08
N PRO A 183 25.57 -28.12 -35.43
CA PRO A 183 24.45 -29.02 -35.83
C PRO A 183 23.19 -28.94 -34.91
N PRO A 184 22.11 -29.73 -35.16
CA PRO A 184 20.96 -29.87 -34.25
C PRO A 184 21.05 -31.05 -33.27
N ALA A 185 20.25 -30.95 -32.19
CA ALA A 185 19.80 -31.97 -31.25
C ALA A 185 20.78 -32.50 -30.18
N SER A 186 20.43 -32.31 -28.90
CA SER A 186 20.39 -33.43 -27.95
C SER A 186 19.49 -33.13 -26.76
N VAL A 187 18.63 -34.10 -26.46
CA VAL A 187 17.71 -34.17 -25.33
C VAL A 187 18.46 -34.90 -24.22
N GLU A 188 18.46 -34.39 -22.99
CA GLU A 188 18.21 -35.21 -21.79
C GLU A 188 17.92 -34.35 -20.54
N PRO A 189 17.07 -34.85 -19.62
CA PRO A 189 16.53 -34.10 -18.48
C PRO A 189 17.33 -34.35 -17.21
N GLU A 190 17.83 -33.30 -16.56
CA GLU A 190 18.47 -33.46 -15.25
C GLU A 190 17.54 -33.06 -14.11
N ALA A 191 17.01 -34.12 -13.50
CA ALA A 191 16.81 -34.34 -12.07
C ALA A 191 16.23 -33.20 -11.23
N VAL A 192 14.96 -33.40 -10.89
CA VAL A 192 14.28 -32.89 -9.71
C VAL A 192 15.05 -33.29 -8.45
N ALA A 193 15.62 -32.33 -7.74
CA ALA A 193 15.95 -32.48 -6.33
C ALA A 193 14.80 -31.89 -5.51
N LEU A 194 13.89 -32.78 -5.11
CA LEU A 194 12.97 -32.57 -4.00
C LEU A 194 13.80 -32.36 -2.72
N SER A 195 13.73 -31.17 -2.13
CA SER A 195 14.07 -31.01 -0.71
C SER A 195 12.80 -31.27 0.08
N GLU A 196 12.74 -32.47 0.65
CA GLU A 196 11.69 -32.92 1.54
C GLU A 196 11.71 -32.13 2.85
N ASP A 197 10.54 -31.60 3.19
CA ASP A 197 10.12 -31.24 4.52
C ASP A 197 10.22 -32.46 5.45
N HIS A 198 11.07 -32.38 6.48
CA HIS A 198 10.88 -33.16 7.70
C HIS A 198 11.51 -32.44 8.90
N ALA A 199 10.74 -31.54 9.51
CA ALA A 199 10.92 -31.18 10.92
C ALA A 199 9.75 -31.77 11.71
N SER A 200 9.93 -33.03 12.13
CA SER A 200 9.05 -33.74 13.04
C SER A 200 8.97 -33.03 14.39
N ALA A 201 7.74 -32.92 14.88
CA ALA A 201 7.40 -32.57 16.24
C ALA A 201 8.10 -33.50 17.25
N GLN A 202 8.63 -32.93 18.32
CA GLN A 202 8.80 -33.64 19.58
C GLN A 202 8.26 -32.79 20.73
N THR A 203 7.09 -33.24 21.18
CA THR A 203 6.48 -32.94 22.47
C THR A 203 7.37 -33.43 23.60
N VAL A 204 7.70 -32.56 24.54
CA VAL A 204 8.01 -32.98 25.92
C VAL A 204 7.22 -32.06 26.84
N ALA A 205 6.27 -32.68 27.54
CA ALA A 205 5.56 -32.10 28.65
C ALA A 205 6.54 -31.92 29.81
N GLU A 206 6.56 -30.75 30.43
CA GLU A 206 6.98 -30.67 31.82
C GLU A 206 6.02 -29.76 32.60
N GLU A 207 5.32 -30.45 33.48
CA GLU A 207 4.46 -30.01 34.54
C GLU A 207 5.28 -29.26 35.59
N THR A 208 4.94 -27.99 35.85
CA THR A 208 5.29 -27.36 37.12
C THR A 208 4.18 -26.44 37.55
N ALA A 209 3.31 -26.99 38.39
CA ALA A 209 2.32 -26.27 39.16
C ALA A 209 3.01 -25.36 40.18
N ILE A 210 2.76 -24.05 40.16
CA ILE A 210 3.00 -23.17 41.30
C ILE A 210 1.84 -22.17 41.44
N ALA A 211 1.13 -22.36 42.55
CA ALA A 211 0.42 -21.38 43.39
C ALA A 211 -0.61 -20.45 42.75
N SER A 212 -1.86 -20.89 42.85
CA SER A 212 -3.04 -20.05 42.96
C SER A 212 -2.94 -19.13 44.19
N ALA A 213 -2.90 -17.82 43.97
CA ALA A 213 -3.13 -16.79 44.98
C ALA A 213 -4.28 -15.89 44.51
N GLN A 214 -5.38 -15.90 45.26
CA GLN A 214 -6.57 -15.09 45.06
C GLN A 214 -6.27 -13.58 45.22
N PRO A 215 -7.18 -12.69 44.79
CA PRO A 215 -8.12 -12.21 45.79
C PRO A 215 -9.58 -12.06 45.31
N ALA A 216 -10.46 -12.20 46.31
CA ALA A 216 -11.87 -11.92 46.35
C ALA A 216 -12.35 -10.76 45.48
N VAL A 217 -13.31 -11.02 44.60
CA VAL A 217 -14.23 -9.98 44.10
C VAL A 217 -15.49 -10.05 44.93
N SER A 218 -15.55 -9.15 45.91
CA SER A 218 -16.73 -8.86 46.70
C SER A 218 -17.89 -8.41 45.83
N ALA A 219 -19.07 -8.89 46.19
CA ALA A 219 -20.36 -8.45 45.70
C ALA A 219 -20.54 -6.92 45.84
N ALA A 220 -21.05 -6.29 44.78
CA ALA A 220 -21.76 -5.02 44.88
C ALA A 220 -22.84 -4.95 43.80
N THR A 221 -24.01 -5.45 44.18
CA THR A 221 -25.33 -5.06 43.70
C THR A 221 -25.39 -3.60 43.24
N ARG A 222 -25.75 -3.35 41.98
CA ARG A 222 -26.62 -2.21 41.61
C ARG A 222 -27.56 -2.58 40.49
N LEU A 223 -28.79 -2.86 40.91
CA LEU A 223 -30.01 -2.75 40.14
C LEU A 223 -30.07 -1.38 39.45
N LEU A 224 -30.25 -1.37 38.13
CA LEU A 224 -30.92 -0.27 37.43
C LEU A 224 -31.81 -0.88 36.35
N THR A 225 -33.04 -1.12 36.79
CA THR A 225 -34.25 -1.20 35.99
C THR A 225 -34.29 -0.05 34.97
N SER A 226 -34.38 -0.38 33.69
CA SER A 226 -34.89 0.55 32.67
C SER A 226 -36.01 -0.14 31.89
N PRO A 227 -37.28 0.27 32.07
CA PRO A 227 -38.39 -0.24 31.30
C PRO A 227 -38.56 0.65 30.05
N TYR A 228 -37.98 0.25 28.92
CA TYR A 228 -38.38 0.83 27.63
C TYR A 228 -39.10 -0.22 26.79
N ARG A 229 -40.43 -0.19 26.90
CA ARG A 229 -41.37 -0.96 26.08
C ARG A 229 -41.83 -0.08 24.93
N PRO A 230 -41.38 -0.29 23.68
CA PRO A 230 -41.96 0.42 22.53
C PRO A 230 -43.37 -0.14 22.27
N GLN A 231 -44.38 0.72 22.39
CA GLN A 231 -45.73 0.40 21.95
C GLN A 231 -45.79 0.43 20.42
N LEU A 232 -46.19 -0.69 19.81
CA LEU A 232 -46.55 -0.77 18.40
C LEU A 232 -47.95 -0.17 18.18
N PRO A 233 -48.18 0.60 17.10
CA PRO A 233 -49.50 1.13 16.78
C PRO A 233 -50.44 0.00 16.30
N ARG A 234 -51.63 -0.08 16.92
CA ARG A 234 -52.73 -0.95 16.49
C ARG A 234 -53.31 -0.44 15.16
N ARG A 235 -53.43 -1.33 14.18
CA ARG A 235 -54.22 -1.10 12.95
C ARG A 235 -55.71 -0.97 13.28
N PRO A 236 -56.46 -0.07 12.65
CA PRO A 236 -57.92 -0.10 12.69
C PRO A 236 -58.45 -1.25 11.83
N SER A 237 -59.36 -2.03 12.42
CA SER A 237 -60.23 -2.98 11.73
C SER A 237 -61.24 -2.21 10.87
N VAL A 238 -61.22 -2.50 9.56
CA VAL A 238 -62.25 -2.07 8.61
C VAL A 238 -63.40 -3.07 8.71
N THR A 239 -64.59 -2.57 9.02
CA THR A 239 -65.89 -3.20 8.77
C THR A 239 -66.80 -2.12 8.21
#